data_AF-A0A9E5RFI2-F1
#
_entry.id   AF-A0A9E5RFI2-F1
#
_cell.length_a   1.000
_cell.length_b   1.000
_cell.length_c   1.000
_cell.angle_alpha   90.00
_cell.angle_beta   90.00
_cell.angle_gamma   90.00
#
_symmetry.space_group_name_H-M   'P 1'
#
loop_
_entity.id
_entity.type
_entity.pdbx_description
1 polymer ?
#
loop_
_entity_poly.entity_id
_entity_poly.type
_entity_poly.pdbx_seq_one_letter_code
_entity_poly.pdbx_strand_id
1 'polypeptide(L)'
;MARHIYTPEEDKIILEKYGTMEASEISKILGVKPGSIRGRAKYLGFRKSGKLLEIGSKHGMLTVQEVVDFKNRDLTNAKYLCKCDCGNTIVVSRNKLMPSKKRSCGCLVNAKHEKWSKMWRKEDGASSYNSAYHRYRSGAKSRELDFNIEFDKFVELVSMNCHYCGSEPLPFNGYGISQRVNEKTRQRAWIKINGLDRIDSSLSYTENNVVTCCTRCNLAKMEYSKEDFIAHAIKIAEFQKNKD
;
A
#
# COMPACT_ATOMS: atom_id res chain seq x y z
N MET A 1 18.97 -7.09 56.47
CA MET A 1 18.73 -8.30 55.67
C MET A 1 19.83 -8.40 54.63
N ALA A 2 20.54 -9.52 54.56
CA ALA A 2 21.59 -9.73 53.56
C ALA A 2 20.99 -9.73 52.13
N ARG A 3 21.71 -9.17 51.14
CA ARG A 3 21.31 -9.27 49.74
C ARG A 3 21.54 -10.71 49.26
N HIS A 4 20.56 -11.29 48.56
CA HIS A 4 20.73 -12.59 47.90
C HIS A 4 21.88 -12.51 46.89
N ILE A 5 22.79 -13.47 46.95
CA ILE A 5 23.91 -13.59 46.02
C ILE A 5 23.51 -14.61 44.96
N TYR A 6 23.39 -14.15 43.71
CA TYR A 6 22.94 -15.00 42.61
C TYR A 6 24.08 -15.90 42.11
N THR A 7 23.83 -17.20 41.99
CA THR A 7 24.78 -18.13 41.35
C THR A 7 24.70 -18.06 39.82
N PRO A 8 25.71 -18.55 39.08
CA PRO A 8 25.63 -18.66 37.62
C PRO A 8 24.42 -19.46 37.11
N GLU A 9 24.01 -20.50 37.84
CA GLU A 9 22.84 -21.31 37.53
C GLU A 9 21.54 -20.52 37.71
N GLU A 10 21.43 -19.74 38.80
CA GLU A 10 20.28 -18.86 39.02
C GLU A 10 20.21 -17.76 37.95
N ASP A 11 21.36 -17.20 37.55
CA ASP A 11 21.44 -16.26 36.44
C ASP A 11 20.98 -16.90 35.14
N LYS A 12 21.40 -18.15 34.85
CA LYS A 12 20.94 -18.90 33.67
C LYS A 12 19.42 -19.07 33.66
N ILE A 13 18.83 -19.41 34.81
CA ILE A 13 17.37 -19.52 34.96
C ILE A 13 16.68 -18.19 34.63
N ILE A 14 17.22 -17.07 35.13
CA ILE A 14 16.67 -15.74 34.84
C ILE A 14 16.83 -15.41 33.35
N LEU A 15 17.99 -15.69 32.74
CA LEU A 15 18.23 -15.44 31.32
C LEU A 15 17.27 -16.20 30.40
N GLU A 16 16.93 -17.44 30.76
CA GLU A 16 16.06 -18.31 29.96
C GLU A 16 14.58 -18.07 30.19
N LYS A 17 14.16 -17.76 31.42
CA LYS A 17 12.74 -17.69 31.81
C LYS A 17 12.19 -16.27 31.90
N TYR A 18 13.04 -15.25 32.05
CA TYR A 18 12.57 -13.88 32.23
C TYR A 18 12.00 -13.33 30.91
N GLY A 19 10.73 -12.94 30.95
CA GLY A 19 9.98 -12.43 29.79
C GLY A 19 8.93 -13.39 29.27
N THR A 20 9.14 -14.71 29.41
CA THR A 20 8.12 -15.74 29.18
C THR A 20 7.32 -16.04 30.45
N MET A 21 7.96 -15.93 31.63
CA MET A 21 7.33 -16.09 32.94
C MET A 21 7.30 -14.77 33.70
N GLU A 22 6.31 -14.63 34.58
CA GLU A 22 6.24 -13.53 35.53
C GLU A 22 7.34 -13.66 36.59
N ALA A 23 7.85 -12.52 37.06
CA ALA A 23 8.86 -12.50 38.13
C ALA A 23 8.36 -13.17 39.42
N SER A 24 7.04 -13.25 39.65
CA SER A 24 6.43 -14.00 40.75
C SER A 24 6.52 -15.50 40.59
N GLU A 25 6.54 -16.02 39.37
CA GLU A 25 6.68 -17.45 39.09
C GLU A 25 8.13 -17.88 39.21
N ILE A 26 9.06 -17.09 38.66
CA ILE A 26 10.51 -17.33 38.82
C ILE A 26 10.90 -17.21 40.31
N SER A 27 10.23 -16.32 41.04
CA SER A 27 10.41 -16.14 42.49
C SER A 27 10.12 -17.43 43.26
N LYS A 28 9.13 -18.22 42.85
CA LYS A 28 8.83 -19.54 43.45
C LYS A 28 9.93 -20.57 43.15
N ILE A 29 10.56 -20.49 41.96
CA ILE A 29 11.63 -21.42 41.55
C ILE A 29 12.91 -21.14 42.35
N LEU A 30 13.27 -19.86 42.49
CA LEU A 30 14.54 -19.43 43.08
C LEU A 30 14.46 -19.11 44.58
N GLY A 31 13.25 -19.06 45.16
CA GLY A 31 13.04 -18.69 46.56
C GLY A 31 13.36 -17.24 46.91
N VAL A 32 13.48 -16.36 45.91
CA VAL A 32 13.83 -14.93 46.09
C VAL A 32 12.65 -14.01 45.79
N LYS A 33 12.60 -12.81 46.39
CA LYS A 33 11.49 -11.86 46.17
C LYS A 33 11.36 -11.46 44.68
N PRO A 34 10.15 -11.28 44.13
CA PRO A 34 9.96 -10.91 42.72
C PRO A 34 10.67 -9.61 42.32
N GLY A 35 10.74 -8.63 43.23
CA GLY A 35 11.48 -7.38 43.01
C GLY A 35 12.98 -7.61 42.82
N SER A 36 13.56 -8.56 43.55
CA SER A 36 14.97 -8.94 43.41
C SER A 36 15.24 -9.57 42.03
N ILE A 37 14.32 -10.38 41.52
CA ILE A 37 14.43 -10.97 40.17
C ILE A 37 14.39 -9.90 39.10
N ARG A 38 13.44 -8.96 39.17
CA ARG A 38 13.38 -7.83 38.22
C ARG A 38 14.66 -7.00 38.24
N GLY A 39 15.20 -6.75 39.44
CA GLY A 39 16.48 -6.06 39.63
C GLY A 39 17.64 -6.82 38.99
N ARG A 40 17.70 -8.15 39.20
CA ARG A 40 18.75 -9.00 38.63
C ARG A 40 18.64 -9.13 37.11
N ALA A 41 17.44 -9.28 36.56
CA ALA A 41 17.22 -9.28 35.11
C ALA A 41 17.69 -7.97 34.46
N LYS A 42 17.44 -6.82 35.10
CA LYS A 42 17.96 -5.53 34.63
C LYS A 42 19.50 -5.49 34.63
N TYR A 43 20.13 -6.03 35.69
CA TYR A 43 21.59 -6.17 35.75
C TYR A 43 22.13 -7.07 34.63
N LEU A 44 21.41 -8.16 34.34
CA LEU A 44 21.66 -9.05 33.20
C LEU A 44 21.22 -8.43 31.85
N GLY A 45 20.98 -7.13 31.75
CA GLY A 45 20.78 -6.45 30.46
C GLY A 45 19.36 -6.49 29.87
N PHE A 46 18.35 -6.99 30.59
CA PHE A 46 16.96 -6.83 30.16
C PHE A 46 16.52 -5.37 30.24
N ARG A 47 16.00 -4.82 29.13
CA ARG A 47 15.53 -3.43 29.05
C ARG A 47 14.04 -3.33 29.46
N LYS A 48 13.70 -2.22 30.13
CA LYS A 48 12.41 -1.78 30.72
C LYS A 48 11.18 -2.70 30.51
N SER A 49 10.60 -3.18 31.61
CA SER A 49 9.23 -3.70 31.86
C SER A 49 8.31 -4.12 30.69
N GLY A 50 8.83 -4.72 29.63
CA GLY A 50 8.04 -5.38 28.61
C GLY A 50 7.75 -6.82 29.03
N LYS A 51 6.52 -7.29 28.88
CA LYS A 51 6.18 -8.72 28.96
C LYS A 51 5.97 -9.25 27.56
N LEU A 52 6.45 -10.44 27.18
CA LEU A 52 6.15 -11.01 25.86
C LEU A 52 4.63 -11.16 25.67
N LEU A 53 4.18 -11.14 24.41
CA LEU A 53 2.78 -11.47 24.12
C LEU A 53 2.56 -12.95 24.42
N GLU A 54 1.38 -13.27 24.93
CA GLU A 54 0.98 -14.63 25.23
C GLU A 54 0.82 -15.45 23.94
N ILE A 55 1.30 -16.69 23.95
CA ILE A 55 1.08 -17.65 22.87
C ILE A 55 -0.41 -17.93 22.78
N GLY A 56 -0.97 -17.89 21.57
CA GLY A 56 -2.41 -17.98 21.35
C GLY A 56 -3.14 -16.63 21.40
N SER A 57 -2.50 -15.55 21.85
CA SER A 57 -3.14 -14.22 21.79
C SER A 57 -3.41 -13.79 20.34
N LYS A 58 -4.62 -13.26 20.09
CA LYS A 58 -5.11 -12.89 18.77
C LYS A 58 -5.11 -11.37 18.59
N HIS A 59 -4.50 -10.90 17.49
CA HIS A 59 -4.32 -9.50 17.13
C HIS A 59 -4.85 -9.27 15.71
N GLY A 60 -6.13 -8.91 15.59
CA GLY A 60 -6.84 -8.96 14.30
C GLY A 60 -7.02 -10.41 13.84
N MET A 61 -6.54 -10.74 12.64
CA MET A 61 -6.56 -12.11 12.09
C MET A 61 -5.27 -12.90 12.39
N LEU A 62 -4.37 -12.36 13.22
CA LEU A 62 -3.06 -12.96 13.50
C LEU A 62 -3.05 -13.54 14.92
N THR A 63 -2.83 -14.83 15.04
CA THR A 63 -2.69 -15.54 16.31
C THR A 63 -1.21 -15.82 16.55
N VAL A 64 -0.67 -15.39 17.69
CA VAL A 64 0.72 -15.66 18.09
C VAL A 64 0.92 -17.17 18.28
N GLN A 65 1.94 -17.74 17.65
CA GLN A 65 2.29 -19.16 17.78
C GLN A 65 3.56 -19.34 18.61
N GLU A 66 4.57 -18.54 18.33
CA GLU A 66 5.86 -18.61 19.02
C GLU A 66 6.57 -17.26 19.03
N VAL A 67 7.51 -17.11 19.95
CA VAL A 67 8.44 -15.98 20.01
C VAL A 67 9.68 -16.36 19.21
N VAL A 68 9.94 -15.63 18.14
CA VAL A 68 11.04 -15.90 17.22
C VAL A 68 12.33 -15.28 17.71
N ASP A 69 12.27 -14.05 18.22
CA ASP A 69 13.44 -13.27 18.58
C ASP A 69 13.09 -12.11 19.52
N PHE A 70 13.98 -11.73 20.42
CA PHE A 70 13.93 -10.49 21.18
C PHE A 70 15.35 -9.96 21.45
N LYS A 71 16.15 -9.83 20.38
CA LYS A 71 17.55 -9.38 20.38
C LYS A 71 17.82 -8.31 21.41
N ASN A 72 19.00 -8.41 22.03
CA ASN A 72 19.47 -7.51 23.08
C ASN A 72 18.56 -7.48 24.32
N ARG A 73 17.84 -8.59 24.58
CA ARG A 73 16.99 -8.75 25.77
C ARG A 73 15.93 -7.63 25.86
N ASP A 74 15.44 -7.20 24.70
CA ASP A 74 14.40 -6.18 24.55
C ASP A 74 13.05 -6.82 24.21
N LEU A 75 12.27 -7.05 25.27
CA LEU A 75 10.96 -7.68 25.20
C LEU A 75 9.90 -6.80 24.48
N THR A 76 10.16 -5.50 24.36
CA THR A 76 9.24 -4.57 23.68
C THR A 76 9.35 -4.63 22.17
N ASN A 77 10.51 -5.03 21.64
CA ASN A 77 10.78 -5.20 20.22
C ASN A 77 10.83 -6.66 19.75
N ALA A 78 10.32 -7.58 20.58
CA ALA A 78 10.21 -8.99 20.26
C ALA A 78 9.47 -9.24 18.93
N LYS A 79 9.91 -10.25 18.19
CA LYS A 79 9.31 -10.78 16.97
C LYS A 79 8.60 -12.09 17.27
N TYR A 80 7.45 -12.26 16.64
CA TYR A 80 6.57 -13.40 16.84
C TYR A 80 6.25 -14.02 15.49
N LEU A 81 6.20 -15.35 15.43
CA LEU A 81 5.56 -16.07 14.35
C LEU A 81 4.06 -16.07 14.65
N CYS A 82 3.28 -15.58 13.70
CA CYS A 82 1.83 -15.56 13.81
C CYS A 82 1.21 -16.39 12.70
N LYS A 83 0.19 -17.18 13.04
CA LYS A 83 -0.69 -17.83 12.07
C LYS A 83 -1.87 -16.92 11.78
N CYS A 84 -2.14 -16.72 10.50
CA CYS A 84 -3.27 -15.92 10.05
C CYS A 84 -4.50 -16.80 9.85
N ASP A 85 -5.70 -16.25 10.06
CA ASP A 85 -6.97 -16.96 9.80
C ASP A 85 -7.09 -17.44 8.33
N CYS A 86 -6.37 -16.83 7.38
CA CYS A 86 -6.30 -17.31 6.00
C CYS A 86 -5.39 -18.53 5.77
N GLY A 87 -4.78 -19.07 6.84
CA GLY A 87 -3.90 -20.24 6.80
C GLY A 87 -2.41 -19.93 6.73
N ASN A 88 -2.01 -18.75 6.23
CA ASN A 88 -0.60 -18.36 6.09
C ASN A 88 0.05 -17.95 7.42
N THR A 89 1.38 -18.09 7.51
CA THR A 89 2.17 -17.67 8.67
C THR A 89 3.09 -16.50 8.33
N ILE A 90 3.32 -15.59 9.28
CA ILE A 90 4.22 -14.44 9.12
C ILE A 90 4.99 -14.12 10.40
N VAL A 91 6.19 -13.54 10.25
CA VAL A 91 6.97 -13.00 11.38
C VAL A 91 6.70 -11.50 11.52
N VAL A 92 6.29 -11.06 12.71
CA VAL A 92 5.94 -9.66 13.00
C VAL A 92 6.47 -9.20 14.35
N SER A 93 6.89 -7.94 14.42
CA SER A 93 7.28 -7.33 15.70
C SER A 93 6.07 -6.95 16.54
N ARG A 94 6.24 -6.96 17.87
CA ARG A 94 5.23 -6.55 18.85
C ARG A 94 4.53 -5.23 18.48
N ASN A 95 5.31 -4.21 18.12
CA ASN A 95 4.80 -2.89 17.78
C ASN A 95 3.86 -2.89 16.57
N LYS A 96 3.98 -3.89 15.67
CA LYS A 96 3.09 -4.06 14.53
C LYS A 96 1.82 -4.86 14.88
N LEU A 97 1.82 -5.61 15.97
CA LEU A 97 0.65 -6.33 16.50
C LEU A 97 -0.28 -5.43 17.32
N MET A 98 0.15 -4.21 17.67
CA MET A 98 -0.70 -3.22 18.35
C MET A 98 -1.99 -2.92 17.56
N PRO A 99 -3.08 -2.54 18.24
CA PRO A 99 -4.34 -2.16 17.59
C PRO A 99 -4.10 -1.15 16.45
N SER A 100 -4.82 -1.34 15.34
CA SER A 100 -4.78 -0.48 14.14
C SER A 100 -3.46 -0.47 13.34
N LYS A 101 -2.49 -1.35 13.62
CA LYS A 101 -1.26 -1.49 12.83
C LYS A 101 -1.37 -2.62 11.80
N LYS A 102 -0.94 -3.84 12.12
CA LYS A 102 -0.99 -5.00 11.21
C LYS A 102 -2.05 -5.99 11.65
N ARG A 103 -3.12 -6.12 10.85
CA ARG A 103 -4.32 -6.91 11.18
C ARG A 103 -4.40 -8.26 10.47
N SER A 104 -3.51 -8.55 9.52
CA SER A 104 -3.46 -9.82 8.77
C SER A 104 -2.07 -10.09 8.20
N CYS A 105 -1.89 -11.26 7.56
CA CYS A 105 -0.66 -11.57 6.84
C CYS A 105 -0.43 -10.68 5.60
N GLY A 106 -1.42 -9.88 5.21
CA GLY A 106 -1.53 -9.23 3.91
C GLY A 106 -2.81 -9.66 3.18
N CYS A 107 -3.48 -10.73 3.63
CA CYS A 107 -4.71 -11.22 3.00
C CYS A 107 -5.88 -10.23 3.05
N LEU A 108 -6.00 -9.35 4.06
CA LEU A 108 -7.03 -8.30 4.06
C LEU A 108 -6.79 -7.23 2.99
N VAL A 109 -5.53 -6.98 2.68
CA VAL A 109 -5.14 -6.10 1.57
C VAL A 109 -5.40 -6.87 0.27
N ASN A 110 -4.93 -8.11 0.17
CA ASN A 110 -5.13 -8.94 -1.02
C ASN A 110 -6.60 -9.23 -1.34
N ALA A 111 -7.50 -9.39 -0.37
CA ALA A 111 -8.95 -9.56 -0.61
C ALA A 111 -9.60 -8.29 -1.20
N LYS A 112 -9.08 -7.10 -0.88
CA LYS A 112 -9.45 -5.84 -1.56
C LYS A 112 -8.77 -5.69 -2.93
N HIS A 113 -7.69 -6.43 -3.17
CA HIS A 113 -6.92 -6.43 -4.41
C HIS A 113 -7.15 -7.66 -5.30
N GLU A 114 -8.01 -8.62 -4.93
CA GLU A 114 -8.31 -9.78 -5.78
C GLU A 114 -9.07 -9.39 -7.06
N LYS A 115 -9.71 -8.21 -7.06
CA LYS A 115 -10.27 -7.59 -8.27
C LYS A 115 -9.25 -6.79 -9.10
N TRP A 116 -8.03 -6.52 -8.60
CA TRP A 116 -7.12 -5.57 -9.23
C TRP A 116 -5.74 -6.22 -9.49
N SER A 117 -5.61 -6.68 -10.74
CA SER A 117 -4.38 -6.99 -11.46
C SER A 117 -3.45 -8.05 -10.85
N LYS A 118 -3.62 -9.31 -11.28
CA LYS A 118 -2.52 -10.28 -11.31
C LYS A 118 -1.67 -10.17 -12.59
N MET A 119 -2.18 -9.55 -13.66
CA MET A 119 -1.52 -9.50 -14.98
C MET A 119 -0.47 -8.39 -15.08
N TRP A 120 -0.79 -7.15 -14.70
CA TRP A 120 0.09 -6.00 -14.94
C TRP A 120 1.24 -5.80 -13.93
N ARG A 121 1.28 -6.50 -12.78
CA ARG A 121 2.30 -6.25 -11.74
C ARG A 121 3.74 -6.61 -12.13
N LYS A 122 3.95 -7.27 -13.28
CA LYS A 122 5.26 -7.77 -13.72
C LYS A 122 5.93 -6.93 -14.83
N GLU A 123 5.24 -5.96 -15.42
CA GLU A 123 5.80 -5.10 -16.46
C GLU A 123 6.27 -3.74 -15.90
N ASP A 124 7.36 -3.23 -16.47
CA ASP A 124 7.86 -1.89 -16.20
C ASP A 124 6.76 -0.85 -16.48
N GLY A 125 6.35 -0.08 -15.46
CA GLY A 125 5.38 1.02 -15.62
C GLY A 125 3.97 0.74 -15.11
N ALA A 126 3.70 -0.46 -14.59
CA ALA A 126 2.40 -0.81 -14.00
C ALA A 126 1.95 0.13 -12.87
N SER A 127 2.89 0.65 -12.08
CA SER A 127 2.62 1.65 -11.04
C SER A 127 2.04 2.95 -11.62
N SER A 128 2.48 3.33 -12.83
CA SER A 128 1.99 4.52 -13.52
C SER A 128 0.57 4.32 -14.05
N TYR A 129 0.22 3.19 -14.66
CA TYR A 129 -1.18 2.93 -15.06
C TYR A 129 -2.12 2.96 -13.86
N ASN A 130 -1.75 2.31 -12.75
CA ASN A 130 -2.52 2.38 -11.50
C ASN A 130 -2.69 3.82 -10.99
N SER A 131 -1.62 4.62 -11.01
CA SER A 131 -1.68 6.02 -10.59
C SER A 131 -2.64 6.83 -11.46
N ALA A 132 -2.63 6.63 -12.78
CA ALA A 132 -3.54 7.29 -13.71
C ALA A 132 -5.00 6.87 -13.45
N TYR A 133 -5.24 5.56 -13.32
CA TYR A 133 -6.56 5.01 -13.03
C TYR A 133 -7.16 5.61 -11.73
N HIS A 134 -6.36 5.64 -10.66
CA HIS A 134 -6.79 6.21 -9.38
C HIS A 134 -7.08 7.70 -9.46
N ARG A 135 -6.35 8.46 -10.30
CA ARG A 135 -6.64 9.87 -10.54
C ARG A 135 -8.00 10.06 -11.21
N TYR A 136 -8.31 9.27 -12.23
CA TYR A 136 -9.61 9.32 -12.89
C TYR A 136 -10.75 8.97 -11.95
N ARG A 137 -10.63 7.87 -11.21
CA ARG A 137 -11.65 7.45 -10.25
C ARG A 137 -11.88 8.49 -9.14
N SER A 138 -10.81 9.07 -8.61
CA SER A 138 -10.91 10.11 -7.57
C SER A 138 -11.51 11.40 -8.12
N GLY A 139 -11.11 11.79 -9.34
CA GLY A 139 -11.66 12.97 -10.00
C GLY A 139 -13.11 12.81 -10.44
N ALA A 140 -13.55 11.62 -10.84
CA ALA A 140 -14.97 11.33 -11.08
C ALA A 140 -15.77 11.47 -9.78
N LYS A 141 -15.30 10.84 -8.69
CA LYS A 141 -15.93 10.93 -7.39
C LYS A 141 -16.08 12.37 -6.88
N SER A 142 -15.05 13.21 -7.04
CA SER A 142 -15.12 14.62 -6.61
C SER A 142 -16.11 15.47 -7.40
N ARG A 143 -16.56 14.97 -8.56
CA ARG A 143 -17.59 15.58 -9.42
C ARG A 143 -18.91 14.82 -9.35
N GLU A 144 -19.06 13.91 -8.40
CA GLU A 144 -20.27 13.08 -8.23
C GLU A 144 -20.62 12.23 -9.46
N LEU A 145 -19.60 11.76 -10.18
CA LEU A 145 -19.73 10.89 -11.34
C LEU A 145 -19.32 9.46 -11.00
N ASP A 146 -20.02 8.50 -11.59
CA ASP A 146 -19.62 7.12 -11.54
C ASP A 146 -18.43 6.86 -12.47
N PHE A 147 -17.56 5.94 -12.05
CA PHE A 147 -16.44 5.46 -12.83
C PHE A 147 -16.55 3.94 -13.02
N ASN A 148 -17.25 3.55 -14.08
CA ASN A 148 -17.60 2.17 -14.41
C ASN A 148 -16.80 1.69 -15.63
N ILE A 149 -15.47 1.78 -15.54
CA ILE A 149 -14.53 1.27 -16.53
C ILE A 149 -13.62 0.27 -15.82
N GLU A 150 -13.56 -0.97 -16.29
CA GLU A 150 -12.63 -1.97 -15.75
C GLU A 150 -11.17 -1.59 -16.02
N PHE A 151 -10.25 -2.00 -15.14
CA PHE A 151 -8.85 -1.57 -15.22
C PHE A 151 -8.17 -1.94 -16.55
N ASP A 152 -8.38 -3.16 -17.05
CA ASP A 152 -7.77 -3.62 -18.29
C ASP A 152 -8.28 -2.82 -19.48
N LYS A 153 -9.59 -2.51 -19.50
CA LYS A 153 -10.19 -1.65 -20.52
C LYS A 153 -9.67 -0.21 -20.43
N PHE A 154 -9.47 0.30 -19.23
CA PHE A 154 -8.84 1.61 -19.04
C PHE A 154 -7.44 1.65 -19.65
N VAL A 155 -6.60 0.64 -19.39
CA VAL A 155 -5.24 0.55 -19.97
C VAL A 155 -5.31 0.54 -21.49
N GLU A 156 -6.16 -0.30 -22.08
CA GLU A 156 -6.38 -0.33 -23.53
C GLU A 156 -6.70 1.06 -24.08
N LEU A 157 -7.72 1.72 -23.54
CA LEU A 157 -8.16 3.03 -24.01
C LEU A 157 -7.05 4.10 -23.91
N VAL A 158 -6.39 4.22 -22.75
CA VAL A 158 -5.38 5.27 -22.58
C VAL A 158 -4.10 5.01 -23.39
N SER A 159 -3.87 3.77 -23.84
CA SER A 159 -2.76 3.43 -24.73
C SER A 159 -3.05 3.65 -26.22
N MET A 160 -4.30 3.97 -26.59
CA MET A 160 -4.68 4.26 -27.97
C MET A 160 -4.41 5.71 -28.38
N ASN A 161 -4.24 5.94 -29.69
CA ASN A 161 -4.15 7.27 -30.28
C ASN A 161 -5.45 8.05 -30.08
N CYS A 162 -5.34 9.38 -29.92
CA CYS A 162 -6.47 10.27 -29.66
C CYS A 162 -7.60 10.07 -30.68
N HIS A 163 -8.82 9.86 -30.19
CA HIS A 163 -10.02 9.64 -31.01
C HIS A 163 -10.32 10.80 -31.96
N TYR A 164 -9.99 12.03 -31.56
CA TYR A 164 -10.35 13.23 -32.31
C TYR A 164 -9.31 13.65 -33.34
N CYS A 165 -8.02 13.56 -33.01
CA CYS A 165 -6.94 14.10 -33.84
C CYS A 165 -5.87 13.08 -34.22
N GLY A 166 -5.99 11.83 -33.76
CA GLY A 166 -5.02 10.77 -34.05
C GLY A 166 -3.67 10.90 -33.34
N SER A 167 -3.47 11.91 -32.49
CA SER A 167 -2.19 12.09 -31.79
C SER A 167 -1.85 10.92 -30.87
N GLU A 168 -0.59 10.49 -30.92
CA GLU A 168 -0.08 9.42 -30.06
C GLU A 168 -0.11 9.79 -28.56
N PRO A 169 -0.25 8.78 -27.69
CA PRO A 169 -0.06 8.91 -26.25
C PRO A 169 1.26 9.57 -25.84
N LEU A 170 1.24 10.40 -24.79
CA LEU A 170 2.41 11.12 -24.31
C LEU A 170 3.05 10.46 -23.07
N PRO A 171 4.35 10.65 -22.82
CA PRO A 171 5.01 10.06 -21.66
C PRO A 171 4.42 10.53 -20.32
N PHE A 172 4.21 9.58 -19.42
CA PHE A 172 3.61 9.73 -18.10
C PHE A 172 4.37 8.93 -17.05
N ASN A 173 4.60 9.55 -15.90
CA ASN A 173 5.44 8.99 -14.83
C ASN A 173 4.69 8.73 -13.52
N GLY A 174 3.36 8.70 -13.55
CA GLY A 174 2.52 8.58 -12.35
C GLY A 174 2.06 9.93 -11.77
N TYR A 175 2.79 11.02 -11.98
CA TYR A 175 2.51 12.33 -11.38
C TYR A 175 2.01 13.37 -12.37
N GLY A 176 2.32 13.20 -13.66
CA GLY A 176 1.85 14.08 -14.73
C GLY A 176 2.38 13.66 -16.09
N ILE A 177 1.82 14.26 -17.15
CA ILE A 177 2.34 14.15 -18.51
C ILE A 177 3.53 15.11 -18.63
N SER A 178 4.68 14.64 -19.11
CA SER A 178 5.88 15.46 -19.29
C SER A 178 6.64 15.05 -20.54
N GLN A 179 7.08 16.04 -21.32
CA GLN A 179 8.02 15.81 -22.43
C GLN A 179 9.48 15.76 -21.96
N ARG A 180 9.78 16.19 -20.72
CA ARG A 180 11.13 16.21 -20.17
C ARG A 180 11.37 14.94 -19.35
N VAL A 181 12.32 14.12 -19.80
CA VAL A 181 12.82 12.97 -19.03
C VAL A 181 13.94 13.47 -18.12
N ASN A 182 13.82 13.24 -16.80
CA ASN A 182 14.91 13.55 -15.88
C ASN A 182 15.92 12.40 -15.88
N GLU A 183 17.04 12.57 -16.58
CA GLU A 183 18.11 11.58 -16.70
C GLU A 183 18.74 11.18 -15.35
N LYS A 184 18.73 12.08 -14.36
CA LYS A 184 19.31 11.81 -13.03
C LYS A 184 18.46 10.89 -12.18
N THR A 185 17.14 10.86 -12.39
CA THR A 185 16.28 10.08 -11.49
C THR A 185 16.04 8.66 -11.94
N ARG A 186 16.15 8.26 -13.22
CA ARG A 186 16.07 6.86 -13.75
C ARG A 186 15.05 5.88 -13.08
N GLN A 187 14.14 6.33 -12.23
CA GLN A 187 13.46 5.51 -11.21
C GLN A 187 11.96 5.31 -11.47
N ARG A 188 11.41 5.86 -12.56
CA ARG A 188 10.00 5.65 -12.90
C ARG A 188 9.94 5.22 -14.35
N ALA A 189 9.49 4.00 -14.58
CA ALA A 189 9.16 3.52 -15.91
C ALA A 189 8.13 4.47 -16.53
N TRP A 190 8.51 5.11 -17.62
CA TRP A 190 7.64 6.02 -18.35
C TRP A 190 6.74 5.18 -19.24
N ILE A 191 5.43 5.27 -19.01
CA ILE A 191 4.44 4.73 -19.93
C ILE A 191 3.95 5.86 -20.82
N LYS A 192 3.50 5.56 -22.03
CA LYS A 192 2.81 6.55 -22.85
C LYS A 192 1.30 6.38 -22.64
N ILE A 193 0.62 7.46 -22.25
CA ILE A 193 -0.84 7.48 -22.12
C ILE A 193 -1.46 8.74 -22.73
N ASN A 194 -2.65 8.59 -23.26
CA ASN A 194 -3.63 9.66 -23.44
C ASN A 194 -4.56 9.74 -22.22
N GLY A 195 -5.44 10.74 -22.21
CA GLY A 195 -6.55 10.80 -21.27
C GLY A 195 -7.79 10.08 -21.80
N LEU A 196 -8.84 10.06 -20.98
CA LEU A 196 -10.21 9.76 -21.37
C LEU A 196 -11.03 11.05 -21.44
N ASP A 197 -11.69 11.28 -22.57
CA ASP A 197 -12.78 12.24 -22.73
C ASP A 197 -14.12 11.52 -22.59
N ARG A 198 -15.12 12.22 -22.04
CA ARG A 198 -16.51 11.72 -22.03
C ARG A 198 -17.20 12.27 -23.27
N ILE A 199 -17.75 11.38 -24.11
CA ILE A 199 -18.43 11.77 -25.36
C ILE A 199 -19.52 12.78 -25.03
N ASP A 200 -20.39 12.40 -24.08
CA ASP A 200 -21.33 13.29 -23.42
C ASP A 200 -20.81 13.63 -22.01
N SER A 201 -20.46 14.91 -21.81
CA SER A 201 -19.93 15.44 -20.55
C SER A 201 -20.96 15.47 -19.41
N SER A 202 -22.25 15.29 -19.69
CA SER A 202 -23.30 15.17 -18.67
C SER A 202 -23.41 13.77 -18.07
N LEU A 203 -22.91 12.75 -18.78
CA LEU A 203 -23.00 11.35 -18.37
C LEU A 203 -21.75 10.89 -17.61
N SER A 204 -21.86 9.78 -16.88
CA SER A 204 -20.76 9.16 -16.12
C SER A 204 -19.76 8.44 -17.03
N TYR A 205 -18.64 7.97 -16.46
CA TYR A 205 -17.64 7.21 -17.20
C TYR A 205 -18.11 5.75 -17.36
N THR A 206 -18.53 5.39 -18.57
CA THR A 206 -18.92 4.03 -18.98
C THR A 206 -18.24 3.70 -20.31
N GLU A 207 -18.08 2.42 -20.64
CA GLU A 207 -17.35 2.02 -21.87
C GLU A 207 -17.93 2.62 -23.15
N ASN A 208 -19.25 2.87 -23.17
CA ASN A 208 -19.95 3.46 -24.31
C ASN A 208 -19.94 5.00 -24.32
N ASN A 209 -19.51 5.66 -23.24
CA ASN A 209 -19.51 7.12 -23.11
C ASN A 209 -18.08 7.69 -22.97
N VAL A 210 -17.04 6.89 -23.16
CA VAL A 210 -15.65 7.37 -23.08
C VAL A 210 -14.88 7.07 -24.35
N VAL A 211 -13.98 7.98 -24.70
CA VAL A 211 -13.00 7.78 -25.78
C VAL A 211 -11.62 8.21 -25.31
N THR A 212 -10.59 7.63 -25.90
CA THR A 212 -9.21 8.10 -25.70
C THR A 212 -9.04 9.50 -26.30
N CYS A 213 -8.39 10.40 -25.57
CA CYS A 213 -8.29 11.80 -25.96
C CYS A 213 -7.00 12.44 -25.46
N CYS A 214 -6.31 13.17 -26.33
CA CYS A 214 -5.17 13.98 -25.92
C CYS A 214 -5.66 15.23 -25.15
N THR A 215 -4.79 15.78 -24.30
CA THR A 215 -5.13 16.96 -23.48
C THR A 215 -5.63 18.15 -24.32
N ARG A 216 -5.07 18.35 -25.52
CA ARG A 216 -5.44 19.49 -26.38
C ARG A 216 -6.87 19.36 -26.89
N CYS A 217 -7.26 18.18 -27.38
CA CYS A 217 -8.62 17.93 -27.86
C CYS A 217 -9.63 17.95 -26.71
N ASN A 218 -9.30 17.34 -25.57
CA ASN A 218 -10.19 17.34 -24.40
C ASN A 218 -10.47 18.76 -23.89
N LEU A 219 -9.43 19.61 -23.86
CA LEU A 219 -9.56 21.03 -23.50
C LEU A 219 -10.28 21.84 -24.57
N ALA A 220 -10.14 21.52 -25.86
CA ALA A 220 -10.83 22.22 -26.93
C ALA A 220 -12.32 21.86 -26.98
N LYS A 221 -12.67 20.60 -26.73
CA LYS A 221 -14.05 20.11 -26.67
C LYS A 221 -14.79 20.64 -25.43
N MET A 222 -14.16 20.64 -24.26
CA MET A 222 -14.81 21.02 -22.99
C MET A 222 -16.18 20.35 -22.79
N GLU A 223 -17.25 21.15 -22.84
CA GLU A 223 -18.64 20.73 -22.66
C GLU A 223 -19.40 20.58 -23.98
N TYR A 224 -18.78 20.92 -25.12
CA TYR A 224 -19.39 20.69 -26.43
C TYR A 224 -19.64 19.19 -26.65
N SER A 225 -20.74 18.88 -27.33
CA SER A 225 -20.97 17.54 -27.86
C SER A 225 -19.83 17.17 -28.82
N LYS A 226 -19.63 15.87 -29.05
CA LYS A 226 -18.66 15.40 -30.03
C LYS A 226 -18.96 16.00 -31.42
N GLU A 227 -20.22 16.02 -31.80
CA GLU A 227 -20.70 16.47 -33.10
C GLU A 227 -20.45 17.97 -33.29
N ASP A 228 -20.79 18.79 -32.29
CA ASP A 228 -20.57 20.24 -32.33
C ASP A 228 -19.08 20.58 -32.37
N PHE A 229 -18.27 19.88 -31.57
CA PHE A 229 -16.83 20.08 -31.55
C PHE A 229 -16.20 19.78 -32.92
N ILE A 230 -16.56 18.67 -33.55
CA ILE A 230 -16.05 18.29 -34.87
C ILE A 230 -16.53 19.28 -35.94
N ALA A 231 -17.81 19.64 -35.95
CA ALA A 231 -18.35 20.61 -36.90
C ALA A 231 -17.65 21.98 -36.79
N HIS A 232 -17.38 22.43 -35.57
CA HIS A 232 -16.67 23.68 -35.33
C HIS A 232 -15.20 23.60 -35.78
N ALA A 233 -14.51 22.49 -35.51
CA ALA A 233 -13.14 22.28 -35.95
C ALA A 233 -13.02 22.28 -37.49
N ILE A 234 -13.97 21.63 -38.19
CA ILE A 234 -14.04 21.65 -39.66
C ILE A 234 -14.26 23.08 -40.16
N LYS A 235 -15.24 23.80 -39.60
CA LYS A 235 -15.52 25.19 -39.97
C LYS A 235 -14.29 26.09 -39.85
N ILE A 236 -13.52 25.94 -38.77
CA ILE A 236 -12.25 26.67 -38.59
C ILE A 236 -11.26 26.28 -39.69
N ALA A 237 -11.05 24.97 -39.91
CA ALA A 237 -10.07 24.49 -40.87
C ALA A 237 -10.38 24.95 -42.31
N GLU A 238 -11.65 24.88 -42.74
CA GLU A 238 -12.10 25.35 -44.04
C GLU A 238 -11.91 26.86 -44.21
N PHE A 239 -12.25 27.64 -43.19
CA PHE A 239 -12.06 29.09 -43.24
C PHE A 239 -10.58 29.49 -43.34
N GLN A 240 -9.67 28.77 -42.67
CA GLN A 240 -8.23 29.03 -42.77
C GLN A 240 -7.64 28.59 -44.12
N LYS A 241 -8.11 27.47 -44.69
CA LYS A 241 -7.67 27.03 -46.03
C LYS A 241 -7.98 28.05 -47.13
N ASN A 242 -9.05 28.82 -46.96
CA ASN A 242 -9.48 29.84 -47.94
C ASN A 242 -8.79 31.19 -47.76
N LYS A 243 -7.82 31.31 -46.83
CA LYS A 243 -7.02 32.53 -46.61
C LYS A 243 -5.65 32.52 -47.28
N ASP A 244 -5.22 31.34 -47.74
CA ASP A 244 -4.02 31.14 -48.55
C ASP A 244 -4.40 31.22 -50.04
#